data_AF-A0AAU1L187-F1
#
_entry.id   AF-A0AAU1L187-F1
#
_cell.length_a   1.000
_cell.length_b   1.000
_cell.length_c   1.000
_cell.angle_alpha   90.00
_cell.angle_beta   90.00
_cell.angle_gamma   90.00
#
_symmetry.space_group_name_H-M   'P 1'
#
loop_
_entity.id
_entity.type
_entity.pdbx_description
1 polymer ?
#
loop_
_entity_poly.entity_id
_entity_poly.type
_entity_poly.pdbx_seq_one_letter_code
_entity_poly.pdbx_strand_id
1 'polypeptide(L)'
;MRTRTTTVPAGIAAALAALLVLTGCTSSGGSPKGKPSGAVATAPAPAAPGNGSGYEGPRPQDQNLLAWTGDPNDAGHVTAQSAAGVGGRITLVRIVLREQITWSNVWLGLAGIDPNAQLSQSYLGVYDATGALRASTADISPQLMTDAIAKPLPLAKPFTAAPGTYFVALLLNGNWATNALTLKSTGAGISVNAGLTPPNLRYSTVLTGQTSLPATLNLAEQSTSTVNTGWGSQWYGVS
;
A
#
# COMPACT_ATOMS: atom_id res chain seq x y z
N MET A 1 -14.93 55.09 5.37
CA MET A 1 -15.47 54.09 4.42
C MET A 1 -15.42 54.66 3.02
N ARG A 2 -14.56 54.11 2.16
CA ARG A 2 -14.45 54.48 0.74
C ARG A 2 -14.72 53.23 -0.07
N THR A 3 -15.82 53.22 -0.81
CA THR A 3 -16.25 52.11 -1.66
C THR A 3 -15.44 52.15 -2.95
N ARG A 4 -14.70 51.07 -3.25
CA ARG A 4 -13.98 50.88 -4.51
C ARG A 4 -14.74 49.85 -5.34
N THR A 5 -15.38 50.31 -6.41
CA THR A 5 -16.02 49.48 -7.43
C THR A 5 -15.00 49.24 -8.54
N THR A 6 -14.61 47.98 -8.76
CA THR A 6 -13.82 47.58 -9.93
C THR A 6 -14.70 46.78 -10.88
N THR A 7 -14.98 47.38 -12.04
CA THR A 7 -15.59 46.78 -13.23
C THR A 7 -14.58 45.89 -13.96
N VAL A 8 -14.98 44.66 -14.29
CA VAL A 8 -14.25 43.74 -15.18
C VAL A 8 -14.72 43.98 -16.62
N PRO A 9 -13.84 44.19 -17.61
CA PRO A 9 -14.27 44.26 -19.00
C PRO A 9 -14.51 42.84 -19.54
N ALA A 10 -15.68 42.68 -20.15
CA ALA A 10 -16.05 41.51 -20.95
C ALA A 10 -15.54 41.68 -22.39
N GLY A 11 -15.02 40.59 -22.96
CA GLY A 11 -14.66 40.47 -24.37
C GLY A 11 -13.73 39.26 -24.56
N ILE A 12 -13.88 38.35 -25.51
CA ILE A 12 -14.72 38.23 -26.70
C ILE A 12 -14.90 36.71 -26.95
N ALA A 13 -16.08 36.33 -27.44
CA ALA A 13 -16.45 34.98 -27.85
C ALA A 13 -16.04 34.64 -29.30
N ALA A 14 -16.22 33.35 -29.66
CA ALA A 14 -16.14 32.67 -30.97
C ALA A 14 -14.76 32.09 -31.34
N ALA A 15 -14.61 30.88 -31.90
CA ALA A 15 -15.50 30.07 -32.75
C ALA A 15 -15.28 28.54 -32.50
N LEU A 16 -16.35 27.73 -32.39
CA LEU A 16 -16.99 26.90 -33.45
C LEU A 16 -16.07 25.81 -34.04
N ALA A 17 -16.18 24.55 -33.59
CA ALA A 17 -17.01 23.46 -34.13
C ALA A 17 -16.47 22.81 -35.43
N ALA A 18 -16.09 21.54 -35.35
CA ALA A 18 -15.98 20.62 -36.48
C ALA A 18 -16.70 19.30 -36.16
N LEU A 19 -17.35 18.79 -37.18
CA LEU A 19 -18.54 17.93 -37.22
C LEU A 19 -18.20 16.43 -37.19
N LEU A 20 -19.14 15.62 -36.69
CA LEU A 20 -19.20 14.16 -36.81
C LEU A 20 -19.25 13.70 -38.28
N VAL A 21 -18.89 12.44 -38.57
CA VAL A 21 -19.72 11.31 -39.04
C VAL A 21 -18.77 10.17 -39.49
N LEU A 22 -18.90 8.93 -38.99
CA LEU A 22 -19.29 7.67 -39.68
C LEU A 22 -18.76 6.54 -38.75
N THR A 23 -19.36 5.37 -38.50
CA THR A 23 -20.57 4.67 -38.97
C THR A 23 -20.76 3.51 -37.99
N GLY A 24 -22.01 3.20 -37.63
CA GLY A 24 -22.33 2.04 -36.81
C GLY A 24 -22.19 0.72 -37.58
N CYS A 25 -21.73 -0.32 -36.89
CA CYS A 25 -22.00 -1.72 -37.22
C CYS A 25 -22.68 -2.35 -36.01
N THR A 26 -24.01 -2.35 -36.00
CA THR A 26 -24.81 -3.22 -35.12
C THR A 26 -24.94 -4.58 -35.81
N SER A 27 -24.35 -5.64 -35.25
CA SER A 27 -24.76 -7.00 -35.57
C SER A 27 -25.71 -7.50 -34.49
N SER A 28 -26.93 -7.82 -34.93
CA SER A 28 -27.95 -8.55 -34.20
C SER A 28 -27.64 -10.04 -34.19
N GLY A 29 -27.82 -10.71 -33.05
CA GLY A 29 -28.12 -12.14 -33.05
C GLY A 29 -27.56 -12.94 -31.89
N GLY A 30 -28.46 -13.40 -31.00
CA GLY A 30 -28.24 -14.58 -30.18
C GLY A 30 -28.13 -14.30 -28.69
N SER A 31 -29.24 -14.44 -27.95
CA SER A 31 -29.22 -14.60 -26.50
C SER A 31 -28.77 -16.02 -26.13
N PRO A 32 -27.75 -16.22 -25.28
CA PRO A 32 -27.60 -17.45 -24.53
C PRO A 32 -28.19 -17.26 -23.13
N LYS A 33 -29.09 -18.17 -22.74
CA LYS A 33 -29.60 -18.33 -21.36
C LYS A 33 -28.41 -18.42 -20.40
N GLY A 34 -28.21 -17.37 -19.59
CA GLY A 34 -27.22 -17.37 -18.51
C GLY A 34 -27.71 -18.20 -17.33
N LYS A 35 -27.11 -19.38 -17.13
CA LYS A 35 -27.00 -20.04 -15.82
C LYS A 35 -26.34 -19.05 -14.83
N PRO A 36 -26.70 -19.04 -13.54
CA PRO A 36 -25.98 -18.23 -12.56
C PRO A 36 -24.56 -18.80 -12.43
N SER A 37 -23.58 -18.10 -13.00
CA SER A 37 -22.17 -18.40 -12.77
C SER A 37 -21.83 -17.92 -11.37
N GLY A 38 -21.68 -18.86 -10.43
CA GLY A 38 -20.96 -18.60 -9.20
C GLY A 38 -19.59 -18.00 -9.55
N ALA A 39 -19.15 -17.01 -8.79
CA ALA A 39 -17.84 -16.42 -8.91
C ALA A 39 -16.78 -17.53 -8.80
N VAL A 40 -16.18 -17.91 -9.93
CA VAL A 40 -15.05 -18.83 -9.93
C VAL A 40 -13.88 -18.04 -9.35
N ALA A 41 -13.47 -18.38 -8.14
CA ALA A 41 -12.20 -17.91 -7.60
C ALA A 41 -11.10 -18.30 -8.61
N THR A 42 -10.44 -17.30 -9.18
CA THR A 42 -9.36 -17.49 -10.14
C THR A 42 -8.23 -18.25 -9.45
N ALA A 43 -7.87 -19.41 -10.01
CA ALA A 43 -6.73 -20.18 -9.53
C ALA A 43 -5.44 -19.34 -9.61
N PRO A 44 -4.53 -19.44 -8.61
CA PRO A 44 -3.26 -18.71 -8.63
C PRO A 44 -2.44 -19.02 -9.88
N ALA A 45 -1.70 -18.03 -10.38
CA ALA A 45 -0.78 -18.23 -11.49
C ALA A 45 0.33 -19.24 -11.11
N PRO A 46 0.74 -20.15 -12.01
CA PRO A 46 1.84 -21.08 -11.74
C PRO A 46 3.13 -20.32 -11.44
N ALA A 47 3.89 -20.74 -10.43
CA ALA A 47 5.18 -20.14 -10.12
C ALA A 47 6.15 -20.27 -11.31
N ALA A 48 6.78 -19.17 -11.72
CA ALA A 48 7.84 -19.21 -12.73
C ALA A 48 9.07 -19.95 -12.18
N PRO A 49 9.78 -20.76 -13.01
CA PRO A 49 11.04 -21.40 -12.61
C PRO A 49 12.07 -20.33 -12.23
N GLY A 50 12.54 -20.34 -10.98
CA GLY A 50 13.66 -19.48 -10.54
C GLY A 50 14.97 -20.23 -10.74
N ASN A 51 15.77 -19.83 -11.72
CA ASN A 51 17.03 -20.51 -12.08
C ASN A 51 18.27 -19.73 -11.61
N GLY A 52 18.29 -19.24 -10.37
CA GLY A 52 19.48 -18.57 -9.83
C GLY A 52 19.49 -18.45 -8.31
N SER A 53 20.68 -18.48 -7.72
CA SER A 53 20.93 -18.24 -6.28
C SER A 53 20.96 -16.74 -5.94
N GLY A 54 20.16 -15.93 -6.63
CA GLY A 54 20.10 -14.48 -6.45
C GLY A 54 18.69 -14.03 -6.07
N TYR A 55 18.60 -12.86 -5.43
CA TYR A 55 17.32 -12.18 -5.21
C TYR A 55 16.66 -11.92 -6.56
N GLU A 56 15.63 -12.71 -6.88
CA GLU A 56 14.67 -12.32 -7.90
C GLU A 56 13.67 -11.40 -7.23
N GLY A 57 13.60 -10.16 -7.72
CA GLY A 57 12.63 -9.17 -7.26
C GLY A 57 11.18 -9.64 -7.40
N PRO A 58 10.22 -8.75 -7.11
CA PRO A 58 8.80 -9.07 -7.28
C PRO A 58 8.51 -9.69 -8.63
N ARG A 59 7.66 -10.73 -8.66
CA ARG A 59 7.28 -11.43 -9.90
C ARG A 59 5.80 -11.22 -10.23
N PRO A 60 5.40 -11.27 -11.51
CA PRO A 60 3.99 -11.23 -11.90
C PRO A 60 3.11 -12.21 -11.11
N GLN A 61 3.62 -13.42 -10.87
CA GLN A 61 2.91 -14.49 -10.16
C GLN A 61 2.58 -14.13 -8.72
N ASP A 62 3.37 -13.26 -8.08
CA ASP A 62 3.08 -12.79 -6.72
C ASP A 62 1.77 -11.98 -6.69
N GLN A 63 1.36 -11.42 -7.83
CA GLN A 63 0.14 -10.63 -8.00
C GLN A 63 -0.96 -11.37 -8.78
N ASN A 64 -0.87 -12.70 -8.93
CA ASN A 64 -1.75 -13.49 -9.81
C ASN A 64 -1.76 -13.02 -11.28
N LEU A 65 -0.67 -12.39 -11.74
CA LEU A 65 -0.48 -11.98 -13.12
C LEU A 65 0.43 -12.99 -13.84
N LEU A 66 0.22 -13.13 -15.15
CA LEU A 66 1.02 -14.03 -15.98
C LEU A 66 2.33 -13.37 -16.44
N ALA A 67 2.28 -12.07 -16.73
CA ALA A 67 3.40 -11.25 -17.16
C ALA A 67 3.10 -9.76 -16.87
N TRP A 68 4.14 -8.94 -16.84
CA TRP A 68 4.03 -7.48 -16.81
C TRP A 68 5.20 -6.85 -17.59
N THR A 69 5.07 -5.58 -17.98
CA THR A 69 6.18 -4.81 -18.57
C THR A 69 7.14 -4.26 -17.51
N GLY A 70 6.72 -4.26 -16.25
CA GLY A 70 7.47 -3.83 -15.06
C GLY A 70 6.61 -4.03 -13.81
N ASP A 71 7.20 -3.98 -12.61
CA ASP A 71 6.43 -4.11 -11.38
C ASP A 71 5.39 -2.96 -11.28
N PRO A 72 4.09 -3.25 -11.07
CA PRO A 72 3.06 -2.24 -10.81
C PRO A 72 3.37 -1.23 -9.71
N ASN A 73 4.30 -1.56 -8.81
CA ASN A 73 4.81 -0.66 -7.78
C ASN A 73 5.64 0.50 -8.37
N ASP A 74 6.27 0.29 -9.52
CA ASP A 74 7.11 1.26 -10.23
C ASP A 74 6.32 2.11 -11.26
N ALA A 75 5.02 1.84 -11.44
CA ALA A 75 4.18 2.43 -12.48
C ALA A 75 3.82 3.92 -12.27
N GLY A 76 4.57 4.64 -11.44
CA GLY A 76 4.33 6.04 -11.08
C GLY A 76 3.56 6.18 -9.77
N HIS A 77 3.85 7.27 -9.04
CA HIS A 77 3.35 7.52 -7.69
C HIS A 77 2.42 8.75 -7.68
N VAL A 78 1.29 8.68 -6.96
CA VAL A 78 0.57 9.88 -6.54
C VAL A 78 1.36 10.53 -5.40
N THR A 79 2.01 11.66 -5.69
CA THR A 79 3.16 12.25 -4.97
C THR A 79 2.91 12.92 -3.63
N ALA A 80 1.75 12.73 -3.00
CA ALA A 80 1.48 13.34 -1.69
C ALA A 80 0.62 12.44 -0.80
N GLN A 81 0.87 12.49 0.51
CA GLN A 81 -0.10 12.00 1.48
C GLN A 81 -1.33 12.90 1.43
N SER A 82 -2.30 12.51 0.61
CA SER A 82 -3.42 13.37 0.20
C SER A 82 -4.59 13.37 1.18
N ALA A 83 -4.50 12.57 2.25
CA ALA A 83 -5.44 12.57 3.36
C ALA A 83 -4.66 12.43 4.68
N ALA A 84 -5.21 12.99 5.76
CA ALA A 84 -4.68 12.78 7.10
C ALA A 84 -4.70 11.28 7.42
N GLY A 85 -3.56 10.73 7.84
CA GLY A 85 -3.55 9.42 8.46
C GLY A 85 -4.36 9.45 9.75
N VAL A 86 -4.94 8.32 10.14
CA VAL A 86 -5.71 8.20 11.38
C VAL A 86 -4.85 7.42 12.37
N GLY A 87 -4.58 8.00 13.53
CA GLY A 87 -3.89 7.33 14.63
C GLY A 87 -4.58 6.03 15.03
N GLY A 88 -3.79 5.02 15.36
CA GLY A 88 -4.29 3.71 15.77
C GLY A 88 -4.72 2.81 14.62
N ARG A 89 -4.38 3.16 13.37
CA ARG A 89 -4.58 2.28 12.21
C ARG A 89 -3.38 1.39 12.01
N ILE A 90 -3.63 0.14 11.61
CA ILE A 90 -2.57 -0.77 11.16
C ILE A 90 -2.51 -0.73 9.63
N THR A 91 -1.37 -0.36 9.07
CA THR A 91 -1.04 -0.59 7.67
C THR A 91 -0.31 -1.92 7.52
N LEU A 92 -0.51 -2.62 6.41
CA LEU A 92 0.13 -3.89 6.09
C LEU A 92 0.81 -3.81 4.73
N VAL A 93 2.06 -4.25 4.69
CA VAL A 93 2.85 -4.39 3.46
C VAL A 93 3.33 -5.83 3.34
N ARG A 94 2.92 -6.48 2.25
CA ARG A 94 3.23 -7.88 1.97
C ARG A 94 4.67 -8.02 1.47
N ILE A 95 5.39 -8.97 2.05
CA ILE A 95 6.71 -9.42 1.61
C ILE A 95 6.58 -10.90 1.23
N VAL A 96 7.02 -11.24 0.02
CA VAL A 96 7.14 -12.64 -0.41
C VAL A 96 8.59 -13.05 -0.27
N LEU A 97 8.85 -13.95 0.65
CA LEU A 97 10.16 -14.47 0.95
C LEU A 97 10.39 -15.77 0.16
N ARG A 98 11.49 -15.83 -0.60
CA ARG A 98 11.81 -16.98 -1.48
C ARG A 98 12.79 -17.97 -0.86
N GLU A 99 13.50 -17.55 0.18
CA GLU A 99 14.51 -18.33 0.88
C GLU A 99 14.40 -18.14 2.39
N GLN A 100 14.97 -19.05 3.17
CA GLN A 100 14.96 -18.89 4.61
C GLN A 100 15.93 -17.77 5.01
N ILE A 101 15.45 -16.77 5.76
CA ILE A 101 16.29 -15.70 6.31
C ILE A 101 15.94 -15.43 7.77
N THR A 102 16.91 -14.98 8.56
CA THR A 102 16.69 -14.55 9.95
C THR A 102 16.39 -13.05 9.98
N TRP A 103 15.32 -12.68 10.64
CA TRP A 103 14.86 -11.30 10.77
C TRP A 103 15.21 -10.81 12.17
N SER A 104 16.03 -9.77 12.24
CA SER A 104 16.44 -9.12 13.48
C SER A 104 15.99 -7.65 13.53
N ASN A 105 15.88 -7.00 12.38
CA ASN A 105 15.44 -5.63 12.23
C ASN A 105 14.43 -5.49 11.10
N VAL A 106 13.51 -4.54 11.27
CA VAL A 106 12.71 -3.99 10.18
C VAL A 106 13.23 -2.58 9.90
N TRP A 107 13.59 -2.32 8.65
CA TRP A 107 13.98 -1.01 8.18
C TRP A 107 12.74 -0.25 7.74
N LEU A 108 12.58 0.98 8.20
CA LEU A 108 11.51 1.88 7.77
C LEU A 108 12.13 3.15 7.18
N GLY A 109 11.67 3.56 6.01
CA GLY A 109 12.12 4.81 5.41
C GLY A 109 11.33 6.00 5.98
N LEU A 110 11.99 6.86 6.74
CA LEU A 110 11.43 8.14 7.19
C LEU A 110 11.89 9.25 6.23
N ALA A 111 10.95 10.03 5.70
CA ALA A 111 11.21 11.08 4.73
C ALA A 111 11.07 12.50 5.31
N GLY A 112 10.27 12.66 6.35
CA GLY A 112 10.05 13.94 7.02
C GLY A 112 9.57 13.73 8.44
N ILE A 113 9.93 14.69 9.29
CA ILE A 113 9.60 14.70 10.72
C ILE A 113 8.64 15.86 10.96
N ASP A 114 7.60 15.61 11.73
CA ASP A 114 6.79 16.67 12.32
C ASP A 114 7.31 16.97 13.74
N PRO A 115 7.93 18.14 13.99
CA PRO A 115 8.44 18.48 15.32
C PRO A 115 7.33 18.64 16.36
N ASN A 116 6.07 18.78 15.95
CA ASN A 116 4.92 18.92 16.85
C ASN A 116 4.12 17.62 17.01
N ALA A 117 4.52 16.54 16.33
CA ALA A 117 3.81 15.27 16.45
C ALA A 117 3.92 14.73 17.88
N GLN A 118 2.77 14.26 18.39
CA GLN A 118 2.71 13.57 19.68
C GLN A 118 2.44 12.09 19.39
N LEU A 119 3.50 11.38 19.03
CA LEU A 119 3.45 9.95 18.78
C LEU A 119 3.53 9.18 20.09
N SER A 120 2.76 8.11 20.18
CA SER A 120 2.82 7.16 21.29
C SER A 120 2.30 5.82 20.81
N GLN A 121 2.74 4.71 21.43
CA GLN A 121 2.20 3.38 21.13
C GLN A 121 2.28 3.05 19.63
N SER A 122 3.40 3.40 19.02
CA SER A 122 3.67 3.10 17.62
C SER A 122 4.57 1.88 17.53
N TYR A 123 4.27 0.94 16.66
CA TYR A 123 4.96 -0.35 16.61
C TYR A 123 5.11 -0.84 15.18
N LEU A 124 6.19 -1.55 14.92
CA LEU A 124 6.28 -2.45 13.76
C LEU A 124 6.06 -3.89 14.21
N GLY A 125 5.38 -4.65 13.37
CA GLY A 125 5.12 -6.08 13.56
C GLY A 125 5.38 -6.86 12.29
N VAL A 126 5.59 -8.17 12.44
CA VAL A 126 5.66 -9.10 11.33
C VAL A 126 4.60 -10.18 11.54
N TYR A 127 3.65 -10.27 10.63
CA TYR A 127 2.63 -11.31 10.61
C TYR A 127 2.96 -12.34 9.53
N ASP A 128 2.68 -13.62 9.79
CA ASP A 128 2.73 -14.64 8.73
C ASP A 128 1.43 -14.67 7.90
N ALA A 129 1.39 -15.52 6.87
CA ALA A 129 0.23 -15.67 5.98
C ALA A 129 -1.06 -16.14 6.68
N THR A 130 -0.98 -16.66 7.91
CA THR A 130 -2.17 -17.01 8.71
C THR A 130 -2.69 -15.83 9.52
N GLY A 131 -1.97 -14.72 9.53
CA GLY A 131 -2.26 -13.55 10.34
C GLY A 131 -1.74 -13.66 11.78
N ALA A 132 -0.83 -14.60 12.09
CA ALA A 132 -0.24 -14.71 13.42
C ALA A 132 0.99 -13.79 13.57
N LEU A 133 1.07 -13.06 14.68
CA LEU A 133 2.19 -12.17 14.97
C LEU A 133 3.45 -12.99 15.31
N ARG A 134 4.50 -12.84 14.50
CA ARG A 134 5.79 -13.55 14.65
C ARG A 134 6.76 -12.80 15.54
N ALA A 135 6.81 -11.49 15.38
CA ALA A 135 7.68 -10.58 16.13
C ALA A 135 7.14 -9.15 16.04
N SER A 136 7.50 -8.33 17.01
CA SER A 136 7.24 -6.90 17.00
C SER A 136 8.42 -6.14 17.60
N THR A 137 8.48 -4.84 17.32
CA THR A 137 9.39 -3.91 17.98
C THR A 137 8.88 -3.56 19.40
N ALA A 138 9.72 -2.89 20.19
CA ALA A 138 9.24 -2.02 21.25
C ALA A 138 8.49 -0.79 20.67
N ASP A 139 7.99 0.11 21.52
CA ASP A 139 7.41 1.38 21.03
C ASP A 139 8.48 2.17 20.27
N ILE A 140 8.20 2.48 19.00
CA ILE A 140 9.11 3.18 18.09
C ILE A 140 8.84 4.70 18.02
N SER A 141 7.86 5.20 18.78
CA SER A 141 7.49 6.62 18.76
C SER A 141 8.69 7.56 18.94
N PRO A 142 9.62 7.34 19.90
CA PRO A 142 10.82 8.19 20.03
C PRO A 142 11.72 8.20 18.78
N GLN A 143 11.86 7.06 18.12
CA GLN A 143 12.72 6.89 16.95
C GLN A 143 12.15 7.61 15.72
N LEU A 144 10.83 7.70 15.61
CA LEU A 144 10.14 8.43 14.54
C LEU A 144 10.23 9.96 14.69
N MET A 145 10.62 10.45 15.86
CA MET A 145 10.79 11.88 16.17
C MET A 145 12.25 12.35 16.00
N THR A 146 13.09 11.55 15.36
CA THR A 146 14.51 11.85 15.08
C THR A 146 14.77 11.79 13.58
N ASP A 147 15.99 12.15 13.13
CA ASP A 147 16.42 12.36 11.74
C ASP A 147 15.67 11.60 10.63
N ALA A 148 15.33 12.28 9.53
CA ALA A 148 14.63 11.71 8.38
C ALA A 148 15.57 10.82 7.54
N ILE A 149 15.76 9.58 8.00
CA ILE A 149 16.62 8.57 7.38
C ILE A 149 15.92 7.20 7.35
N ALA A 150 16.54 6.22 6.68
CA ALA A 150 16.16 4.83 6.88
C ALA A 150 16.49 4.41 8.33
N LYS A 151 15.47 4.05 9.09
CA LYS A 151 15.58 3.64 10.50
C LYS A 151 15.67 2.12 10.60
N PRO A 152 16.77 1.54 11.11
CA PRO A 152 16.77 0.16 11.56
C PRO A 152 16.01 0.07 12.89
N LEU A 153 14.93 -0.69 12.93
CA LEU A 153 14.09 -0.86 14.11
C LEU A 153 14.17 -2.32 14.57
N PRO A 154 14.81 -2.59 15.73
CA PRO A 154 15.06 -3.95 16.17
C PRO A 154 13.77 -4.63 16.61
N LEU A 155 13.60 -5.88 16.18
CA LEU A 155 12.57 -6.76 16.70
C LEU A 155 12.94 -7.16 18.13
N ALA A 156 11.97 -7.16 19.03
CA ALA A 156 12.19 -7.56 20.43
C ALA A 156 12.70 -9.01 20.53
N LYS A 157 12.32 -9.85 19.56
CA LYS A 157 12.81 -11.21 19.40
C LYS A 157 13.08 -11.49 17.92
N PRO A 158 14.35 -11.64 17.52
CA PRO A 158 14.67 -12.14 16.19
C PRO A 158 14.06 -13.52 15.94
N PHE A 159 13.72 -13.81 14.69
CA PHE A 159 13.18 -15.12 14.29
C PHE A 159 13.64 -15.52 12.90
N THR A 160 13.72 -16.82 12.64
CA THR A 160 14.03 -17.36 11.31
C THR A 160 12.72 -17.60 10.56
N ALA A 161 12.55 -16.90 9.44
CA ALA A 161 11.40 -16.99 8.55
C ALA A 161 11.66 -18.03 7.47
N ALA A 162 10.74 -18.98 7.29
CA ALA A 162 10.76 -19.91 6.16
C ALA A 162 10.30 -19.19 4.87
N PRO A 163 10.60 -19.72 3.67
CA PRO A 163 10.01 -19.21 2.44
C PRO A 163 8.48 -19.14 2.54
N GLY A 164 7.89 -18.04 2.08
CA GLY A 164 6.46 -17.82 2.20
C GLY A 164 6.06 -16.34 2.17
N THR A 165 4.79 -16.08 2.51
CA THR A 165 4.24 -14.72 2.59
C THR A 165 4.23 -14.23 4.03
N TYR A 166 4.69 -12.99 4.20
CA TYR A 166 4.66 -12.25 5.45
C TYR A 166 4.10 -10.86 5.22
N PHE A 167 3.64 -10.21 6.29
CA PHE A 167 3.18 -8.84 6.27
C PHE A 167 3.93 -8.04 7.33
N VAL A 168 4.58 -6.95 6.91
CA VAL A 168 5.07 -5.94 7.84
C VAL A 168 3.89 -5.04 8.18
N ALA A 169 3.60 -4.96 9.47
CA ALA A 169 2.57 -4.11 10.02
C ALA A 169 3.19 -2.85 10.61
N LEU A 170 2.62 -1.68 10.33
CA LEU A 170 2.87 -0.46 11.08
C LEU A 170 1.59 -0.05 11.79
N LEU A 171 1.65 -0.04 13.11
CA LEU A 171 0.73 0.70 13.95
C LEU A 171 1.34 2.07 14.21
N LEU A 172 0.80 3.11 13.60
CA LEU A 172 1.17 4.49 13.88
C LEU A 172 0.05 5.13 14.70
N ASN A 173 0.39 5.63 15.89
CA ASN A 173 -0.60 6.19 16.79
C ASN A 173 -0.12 7.52 17.41
N GLY A 174 -1.08 8.36 17.78
CA GLY A 174 -0.85 9.75 18.16
C GLY A 174 -1.44 10.77 17.18
N ASN A 175 -0.90 11.98 17.21
CA ASN A 175 -1.26 13.07 16.30
C ASN A 175 -0.05 13.57 15.52
N TRP A 176 -0.29 14.09 14.32
CA TRP A 176 0.70 14.72 13.46
C TRP A 176 -0.01 15.56 12.40
N ALA A 177 0.69 16.54 11.85
CA ALA A 177 0.22 17.30 10.70
C ALA A 177 0.38 16.48 9.41
N THR A 178 -0.63 16.56 8.53
CA THR A 178 -0.58 15.91 7.22
C THR A 178 0.58 16.48 6.40
N ASN A 179 1.37 15.60 5.76
CA ASN A 179 2.59 15.93 5.01
C ASN A 179 3.78 16.46 5.84
N ALA A 180 3.68 16.57 7.17
CA ALA A 180 4.82 16.92 8.02
C ALA A 180 5.58 15.65 8.46
N LEU A 181 4.88 14.69 9.06
CA LEU A 181 5.42 13.35 9.31
C LEU A 181 5.20 12.49 8.07
N THR A 182 6.26 12.23 7.31
CA THR A 182 6.16 11.52 6.04
C THR A 182 7.04 10.27 6.02
N LEU A 183 6.43 9.16 5.62
CA LEU A 183 7.12 7.89 5.42
C LEU A 183 7.43 7.72 3.94
N LYS A 184 8.59 7.15 3.61
CA LYS A 184 8.90 6.74 2.24
C LYS A 184 7.87 5.71 1.79
N SER A 185 7.32 5.90 0.61
CA SER A 185 6.40 4.98 -0.06
C SER A 185 7.10 4.36 -1.27
N THR A 186 6.91 3.06 -1.49
CA THR A 186 7.51 2.35 -2.63
C THR A 186 6.65 2.38 -3.89
N GLY A 187 5.36 2.76 -3.77
CA GLY A 187 4.43 2.98 -4.88
C GLY A 187 3.09 3.47 -4.34
N ALA A 188 2.30 4.24 -5.10
CA ALA A 188 0.93 4.57 -4.68
C ALA A 188 0.01 4.66 -5.89
N GLY A 189 -1.11 3.93 -5.84
CA GLY A 189 -2.06 3.85 -6.94
C GLY A 189 -2.90 2.59 -6.89
N ILE A 190 -3.84 2.45 -7.81
CA ILE A 190 -4.73 1.28 -7.90
C ILE A 190 -4.02 0.01 -8.41
N SER A 191 -2.92 0.19 -9.16
CA SER A 191 -2.20 -0.90 -9.82
C SER A 191 -1.41 -1.79 -8.85
N VAL A 192 -1.05 -1.30 -7.67
CA VAL A 192 -0.16 -1.99 -6.73
C VAL A 192 -0.75 -3.26 -6.12
N ASN A 193 -2.07 -3.42 -6.24
CA ASN A 193 -2.83 -4.61 -5.81
C ASN A 193 -3.51 -5.31 -7.01
N ALA A 194 -3.04 -5.06 -8.25
CA ALA A 194 -3.63 -5.69 -9.43
C ALA A 194 -3.65 -7.22 -9.29
N GLY A 195 -4.80 -7.85 -9.57
CA GLY A 195 -4.95 -9.31 -9.46
C GLY A 195 -5.01 -9.85 -8.02
N LEU A 196 -4.97 -8.98 -7.01
CA LEU A 196 -5.01 -9.36 -5.59
C LEU A 196 -6.33 -8.95 -4.94
N THR A 197 -6.80 -9.82 -4.04
CA THR A 197 -7.89 -9.58 -3.11
C THR A 197 -7.43 -9.97 -1.70
N PRO A 198 -8.10 -9.54 -0.63
CA PRO A 198 -7.88 -10.12 0.69
C PRO A 198 -7.94 -11.65 0.64
N PRO A 199 -7.09 -12.37 1.40
CA PRO A 199 -6.09 -11.90 2.36
C PRO A 199 -4.70 -11.59 1.76
N ASN A 200 -4.61 -11.46 0.44
CA ASN A 200 -3.34 -11.45 -0.29
C ASN A 200 -2.93 -10.07 -0.81
N LEU A 201 -3.57 -8.98 -0.35
CA LEU A 201 -3.24 -7.63 -0.83
C LEU A 201 -1.77 -7.30 -0.55
N ARG A 202 -1.11 -6.64 -1.51
CA ARG A 202 0.29 -6.23 -1.38
C ARG A 202 0.44 -5.06 -0.41
N TYR A 203 -0.49 -4.13 -0.50
CA TYR A 203 -0.58 -2.95 0.35
C TYR A 203 -2.02 -2.85 0.85
N SER A 204 -2.20 -2.73 2.14
CA SER A 204 -3.54 -2.64 2.73
C SER A 204 -3.53 -2.00 4.09
N THR A 205 -4.72 -1.82 4.64
CA THR A 205 -4.95 -1.45 6.03
C THR A 205 -5.89 -2.44 6.68
N VAL A 206 -5.77 -2.61 7.99
CA VAL A 206 -6.67 -3.44 8.80
C VAL A 206 -6.83 -2.80 10.17
N LEU A 207 -8.03 -2.90 10.75
CA LEU A 207 -8.39 -2.31 12.05
C LEU A 207 -8.13 -0.79 12.17
N THR A 208 -8.77 -0.18 13.16
CA THR A 208 -8.52 1.21 13.58
C THR A 208 -8.65 1.31 15.10
N GLY A 209 -8.18 2.41 15.69
CA GLY A 209 -8.26 2.64 17.14
C GLY A 209 -7.40 1.69 17.98
N GLN A 210 -6.39 1.08 17.39
CA GLN A 210 -5.47 0.18 18.08
C GLN A 210 -4.43 0.97 18.88
N THR A 211 -4.07 0.44 20.05
CA THR A 211 -2.97 0.94 20.90
C THR A 211 -1.84 -0.08 21.05
N SER A 212 -1.98 -1.24 20.42
CA SER A 212 -0.97 -2.29 20.34
C SER A 212 -1.23 -3.16 19.11
N LEU A 213 -0.23 -3.94 18.71
CA LEU A 213 -0.39 -4.93 17.65
C LEU A 213 -1.10 -6.18 18.20
N PRO A 214 -2.24 -6.61 17.63
CA PRO A 214 -2.92 -7.83 18.06
C PRO A 214 -2.06 -9.07 17.82
N ALA A 215 -2.20 -10.10 18.66
CA ALA A 215 -1.51 -11.38 18.45
C ALA A 215 -1.94 -12.08 17.14
N THR A 216 -3.16 -11.81 16.66
CA THR A 216 -3.68 -12.31 15.39
C THR A 216 -4.43 -11.22 14.64
N LEU A 217 -4.34 -11.24 13.30
CA LEU A 217 -5.10 -10.39 12.40
C LEU A 217 -5.97 -11.25 11.48
N ASN A 218 -7.23 -10.85 11.30
CA ASN A 218 -8.06 -11.41 10.25
C ASN A 218 -7.67 -10.77 8.90
N LEU A 219 -6.77 -11.42 8.15
CA LEU A 219 -6.30 -10.88 6.87
C LEU A 219 -7.41 -10.81 5.81
N ALA A 220 -8.54 -11.52 5.98
CA ALA A 220 -9.68 -11.39 5.08
C ALA A 220 -10.32 -9.98 5.13
N GLU A 221 -10.06 -9.20 6.19
CA GLU A 221 -10.56 -7.83 6.38
C GLU A 221 -9.62 -6.75 5.83
N GLN A 222 -8.55 -7.13 5.10
CA GLN A 222 -7.68 -6.15 4.46
C GLN A 222 -8.48 -5.21 3.55
N SER A 223 -8.17 -3.92 3.64
CA SER A 223 -8.81 -2.85 2.87
C SER A 223 -7.80 -2.02 2.10
N THR A 224 -8.21 -1.48 0.96
CA THR A 224 -7.40 -0.59 0.11
C THR A 224 -7.66 0.89 0.36
N SER A 225 -8.51 1.23 1.34
CA SER A 225 -9.10 2.57 1.51
C SER A 225 -8.14 3.75 1.65
N THR A 226 -6.84 3.52 1.94
CA THR A 226 -5.82 4.59 1.98
C THR A 226 -4.54 4.27 1.22
N VAL A 227 -4.51 3.18 0.46
CA VAL A 227 -3.32 2.81 -0.34
C VAL A 227 -3.01 3.91 -1.38
N ASN A 228 -4.04 4.54 -1.95
CA ASN A 228 -3.89 5.63 -2.91
C ASN A 228 -3.51 6.99 -2.28
N THR A 229 -3.48 7.09 -0.95
CA THR A 229 -3.13 8.34 -0.25
C THR A 229 -1.71 8.31 0.33
N GLY A 230 -0.85 7.40 -0.13
CA GLY A 230 0.50 7.20 0.42
C GLY A 230 0.53 6.63 1.84
N TRP A 231 -0.65 6.40 2.45
CA TRP A 231 -0.83 5.76 3.74
C TRP A 231 -1.20 4.28 3.55
N GLY A 232 -0.19 3.42 3.51
CA GLY A 232 -0.36 1.97 3.40
C GLY A 232 0.60 1.30 2.42
N SER A 233 1.47 2.10 1.80
CA SER A 233 2.43 1.67 0.79
C SER A 233 3.88 1.96 1.18
N GLN A 234 4.16 1.92 2.48
CA GLN A 234 5.47 2.26 3.02
C GLN A 234 6.57 1.34 2.50
N TRP A 235 7.76 1.91 2.35
CA TRP A 235 8.97 1.15 2.10
C TRP A 235 9.47 0.48 3.38
N TYR A 236 9.77 -0.81 3.25
CA TYR A 236 10.40 -1.60 4.29
C TYR A 236 11.57 -2.42 3.74
N GLY A 237 12.56 -2.65 4.60
CA GLY A 237 13.61 -3.65 4.43
C GLY A 237 13.68 -4.57 5.64
N VAL A 238 14.34 -5.72 5.51
CA VAL A 238 14.54 -6.69 6.61
C VAL A 238 15.99 -7.15 6.63
N SER A 239 16.54 -7.35 7.82
CA SER A 239 17.92 -7.83 8.03
C SER A 239 18.04 -8.63 9.32
#